data_AF-A0A1H8KU97-F1
#
_entry.id   AF-A0A1H8KU97-F1
#
_cell.length_a   1.000
_cell.length_b   1.000
_cell.length_c   1.000
_cell.angle_alpha   90.00
_cell.angle_beta   90.00
_cell.angle_gamma   90.00
#
_symmetry.space_group_name_H-M   'P 1'
#
loop_
_entity.id
_entity.type
_entity.pdbx_description
1 polymer ?
#
loop_
_entity_poly.entity_id
_entity_poly.type
_entity_poly.pdbx_seq_one_letter_code
_entity_poly.pdbx_strand_id
1 'polypeptide(L)' 'MLAPDRLALATKFVAALVDASRRNPSSWRRVTAIGAGTGIQGDELEQIVADVVDAGLVEQRADDPGLLTSKG' A
#
# COMPACT_ATOMS: atom_id res chain seq x y z
N MET A 1 16.47 -1.81 -5.91
CA MET A 1 16.12 -3.18 -5.49
C MET A 1 15.84 -3.13 -3.99
N LEU A 2 14.65 -3.52 -3.55
CA LEU A 2 14.29 -3.52 -2.12
C LEU A 2 15.11 -4.58 -1.39
N ALA A 3 15.54 -4.28 -0.16
CA ALA A 3 16.08 -5.31 0.72
C ALA A 3 15.03 -6.43 0.91
N PRO A 4 15.42 -7.70 1.11
CA PRO A 4 14.49 -8.82 1.19
C PRO A 4 13.33 -8.62 2.19
N ASP A 5 13.63 -8.08 3.37
CA ASP A 5 12.61 -7.80 4.40
C ASP A 5 11.63 -6.72 3.94
N ARG A 6 12.15 -5.68 3.27
CA ARG A 6 11.38 -4.58 2.70
C ARG A 6 10.47 -5.05 1.56
N LEU A 7 10.94 -5.98 0.72
CA LEU A 7 10.13 -6.61 -0.31
C LEU A 7 9.00 -7.47 0.28
N ALA A 8 9.28 -8.21 1.36
CA ALA A 8 8.27 -9.02 2.05
C ALA A 8 7.17 -8.14 2.64
N LEU A 9 7.53 -7.01 3.27
CA LEU A 9 6.58 -6.04 3.80
C LEU A 9 5.76 -5.36 2.69
N ALA A 10 6.40 -4.96 1.59
CA ALA A 10 5.72 -4.39 0.43
C ALA A 10 4.71 -5.38 -0.17
N THR A 11 5.10 -6.64 -0.31
CA THR A 11 4.21 -7.71 -0.79
C THR A 11 3.01 -7.88 0.14
N LYS A 12 3.25 -7.93 1.46
CA LYS A 12 2.19 -8.05 2.46
C LYS A 12 1.21 -6.88 2.40
N PHE A 13 1.74 -5.66 2.25
CA PHE A 13 0.94 -4.45 2.12
C PHE A 13 0.07 -4.46 0.86
N VAL A 14 0.66 -4.76 -0.31
CA VAL A 14 -0.08 -4.84 -1.58
C VAL A 14 -1.14 -5.93 -1.54
N ALA A 15 -0.83 -7.10 -0.99
CA ALA A 15 -1.80 -8.18 -0.85
C ALA A 15 -3.00 -7.78 0.02
N ALA A 16 -2.76 -7.09 1.14
CA ALA A 16 -3.82 -6.58 2.01
C ALA A 16 -4.67 -5.51 1.31
N LEU A 17 -4.05 -4.61 0.54
CA LEU A 17 -4.77 -3.62 -0.27
C LEU A 17 -5.65 -4.31 -1.32
N VAL A 18 -5.11 -5.27 -2.06
CA VAL A 18 -5.86 -6.04 -3.07
C VAL A 18 -7.04 -6.76 -2.44
N ASP A 19 -6.85 -7.41 -1.29
CA ASP A 19 -7.95 -8.10 -0.59
C ASP A 19 -9.03 -7.11 -0.12
N ALA A 20 -8.64 -5.97 0.44
CA ALA A 20 -9.57 -4.90 0.81
C ALA A 20 -10.30 -4.33 -0.42
N SER A 21 -9.66 -4.31 -1.59
CA SER A 21 -10.21 -3.80 -2.84
C SER A 21 -11.01 -4.84 -3.64
N ARG A 22 -10.99 -6.13 -3.30
CA ARG A 22 -11.67 -7.20 -4.06
C ARG A 22 -13.14 -6.92 -4.39
N ARG A 23 -13.89 -6.35 -3.45
CA ARG A 23 -15.32 -6.04 -3.64
C ARG A 23 -15.57 -4.73 -4.37
N ASN A 24 -14.60 -3.82 -4.38
CA ASN A 24 -14.68 -2.53 -5.04
C ASN A 24 -13.27 -2.07 -5.45
N PRO A 25 -12.76 -2.53 -6.61
CA PRO A 25 -11.36 -2.33 -7.01
C PRO A 25 -10.98 -0.86 -7.16
N SER A 26 -11.94 -0.01 -7.54
CA SER A 26 -11.75 1.44 -7.69
C SER A 26 -11.88 2.22 -6.38
N SER A 27 -12.10 1.53 -5.24
CA SER A 27 -12.21 2.22 -3.96
C SER A 27 -10.84 2.73 -3.53
N TRP A 28 -10.78 4.01 -3.18
CA TRP A 28 -9.67 4.57 -2.42
C TRP A 28 -9.70 4.02 -0.99
N ARG A 29 -8.53 3.64 -0.46
CA ARG A 29 -8.34 3.03 0.85
C ARG A 29 -7.33 3.86 1.65
N ARG A 30 -7.60 4.01 2.95
CA ARG A 30 -6.68 4.71 3.85
C ARG A 30 -5.40 3.90 4.01
N VAL A 31 -4.26 4.52 3.73
CA VAL A 31 -2.91 3.96 3.93
C VAL A 31 -2.77 3.37 5.33
N THR A 32 -3.14 4.15 6.36
CA THR A 32 -3.04 3.75 7.77
C THR A 32 -3.89 2.53 8.10
N ALA A 33 -5.06 2.37 7.48
CA ALA A 33 -5.92 1.21 7.71
C ALA A 33 -5.30 -0.07 7.13
N ILE A 34 -4.73 0.00 5.92
CA ILE A 34 -4.04 -1.14 5.30
C ILE A 34 -2.75 -1.47 6.09
N GLY A 35 -1.97 -0.45 6.46
CA GLY A 35 -0.78 -0.60 7.31
C GLY A 35 -1.10 -1.28 8.65
N ALA A 36 -2.11 -0.79 9.37
CA ALA A 36 -2.53 -1.40 10.64
C ALA A 36 -2.97 -2.86 10.47
N GLY A 37 -3.69 -3.20 9.41
CA GLY A 37 -4.10 -4.58 9.10
C GLY A 37 -2.93 -5.52 8.80
N THR A 38 -1.75 -4.98 8.48
CA THR A 38 -0.52 -5.74 8.19
C THR A 38 0.53 -5.63 9.30
N GLY A 39 0.29 -4.81 10.33
CA GLY A 39 1.26 -4.53 11.38
C GLY A 39 2.37 -3.55 10.98
N ILE A 40 2.24 -2.86 9.85
CA ILE A 40 3.21 -1.89 9.32
C ILE A 40 2.78 -0.47 9.74
N GLN A 41 3.66 0.30 10.37
CA GLN A 41 3.33 1.60 10.95
C GLN A 41 4.47 2.61 10.86
N GLY A 42 4.16 3.90 11.10
CA GLY A 42 5.14 4.99 11.17
C GLY A 42 5.99 5.11 9.91
N ASP A 43 7.27 5.42 10.09
CA ASP A 43 8.23 5.63 9.00
C ASP A 43 8.35 4.40 8.08
N GLU A 44 8.19 3.18 8.62
CA GLU A 44 8.19 1.96 7.82
C GLU A 44 6.99 1.93 6.85
N LEU A 45 5.82 2.36 7.30
CA LEU A 45 4.64 2.46 6.45
C LEU A 45 4.85 3.49 5.35
N GLU A 46 5.37 4.67 5.67
CA GLU A 46 5.66 5.70 4.67
C GLU A 46 6.66 5.20 3.63
N GLN A 47 7.70 4.50 4.08
CA GLN A 47 8.73 3.95 3.21
C GLN A 47 8.18 2.88 2.28
N ILE A 48 7.37 1.95 2.81
CA ILE A 48 6.72 0.90 2.01
C ILE A 48 5.75 1.50 1.00
N VAL A 49 4.97 2.52 1.38
CA VAL A 49 4.06 3.21 0.47
C VAL A 49 4.83 3.83 -0.68
N ALA A 50 5.92 4.54 -0.40
CA ALA A 50 6.77 5.12 -1.44
C ALA A 50 7.28 4.04 -2.40
N ASP A 51 7.71 2.88 -1.89
CA ASP A 51 8.21 1.79 -2.73
C ASP A 51 7.17 1.20 -3.66
N VAL A 52 5.97 0.94 -3.14
CA VAL A 52 4.91 0.32 -3.95
C VAL A 52 4.32 1.30 -4.96
N VAL A 53 4.37 2.60 -4.68
CA VAL A 53 4.01 3.67 -5.61
C VAL A 53 5.07 3.82 -6.70
N ASP A 54 6.35 3.89 -6.34
CA ASP A 54 7.47 3.99 -7.30
C ASP A 54 7.56 2.74 -8.21
N ALA A 55 7.32 1.57 -7.64
CA ALA A 55 7.21 0.32 -8.40
C ALA A 55 5.92 0.23 -9.25
N GLY A 56 5.01 1.20 -9.14
CA GLY A 56 3.77 1.26 -9.92
C GLY A 56 2.74 0.18 -9.57
N LEU A 57 2.86 -0.46 -8.41
CA LEU A 57 1.96 -1.54 -7.96
C LEU A 57 0.61 -0.99 -7.46
N VAL A 58 0.59 0.26 -7.02
CA VAL A 58 -0.59 0.96 -6.49
C VAL A 58 -0.65 2.37 -7.05
N GLU A 59 -1.80 3.01 -6.95
CA GLU A 59 -1.95 4.45 -7.19
C GLU A 59 -2.14 5.19 -5.88
N GLN A 60 -1.41 6.29 -5.72
CA GLN A 60 -1.61 7.23 -4.63
C GLN A 60 -2.34 8.46 -5.11
N ARG A 61 -3.35 8.86 -4.35
CA ARG A 61 -4.20 9.98 -4.72
C ARG A 61 -3.44 11.30 -4.54
N ALA A 62 -3.35 12.09 -5.61
CA ALA A 62 -2.55 13.32 -5.62
C ALA A 62 -3.07 14.40 -4.65
N ASP A 63 -4.38 14.49 -4.45
CA ASP A 63 -5.02 15.45 -3.54
C ASP A 63 -5.13 14.96 -2.09
N ASP A 64 -4.95 13.66 -1.84
CA ASP A 64 -4.91 13.07 -0.48
C ASP A 64 -3.92 11.89 -0.45
N PRO A 65 -2.63 12.14 -0.12
CA PRO A 65 -1.61 11.10 -0.07
C PRO A 65 -1.91 9.98 0.93
N GLY A 66 -2.85 10.19 1.85
CA GLY A 66 -3.33 9.16 2.78
C GLY A 66 -4.25 8.13 2.13
N LEU A 67 -4.52 8.24 0.82
CA LEU A 67 -5.38 7.34 0.06
C LEU A 67 -4.62 6.62 -1.06
N LEU A 68 -4.80 5.30 -1.10
CA LEU A 68 -4.28 4.41 -2.14
C LEU A 68 -5.40 3.62 -2.81
N THR A 69 -5.18 3.18 -4.04
CA THR A 69 -5.98 2.15 -4.67
C THR A 69 -5.09 1.14 -5.39
N SER A 70 -5.57 -0.10 -5.50
CA SER A 70 -4.87 -1.13 -6.28
C SER A 70 -5.02 -0.81 -7.76
N LYS A 71 -3.93 -0.92 -8.53
CA LYS A 71 -4.08 -0.95 -9.99
C LYS A 71 -4.78 -2.24 -10.39
N GLY A 72 -5.82 -2.12 -11.21
CA GLY A 72 -6.57 -3.24 -11.79
C GLY A 72 -5.76 -3.96 -12.84
#